data_AF-A0A0Q0AJ98-F1
#
_entry.id   AF-A0A0Q0AJ98-F1
#
_cell.length_a   1.000
_cell.length_b   1.000
_cell.length_c   1.000
_cell.angle_alpha   90.00
_cell.angle_beta   90.00
_cell.angle_gamma   90.00
#
_symmetry.space_group_name_H-M   'P 1'
#
loop_
_entity.id
_entity.type
_entity.pdbx_description
1 polymer ?
#
loop_
_entity_poly.entity_id
_entity_poly.type
_entity_poly.pdbx_seq_one_letter_code
_entity_poly.pdbx_strand_id
1 'polypeptide(L)'
;MNHSLAMMGAMTVMISTVAMLWNMVYNALFDRLRARFGFAMSLMTRALHALGFEGGLILAVVPLAAWWLSISLLEAFVLDIGLLLMFLPYTMLFNWAYDKVRERVMQRRLSKYEAV
;
A
#
# COMPACT_ATOMS: atom_id res chain seq x y z
N MET A 1 -24.12 15.58 17.36
CA MET A 1 -24.41 14.85 16.10
C MET A 1 -24.31 13.35 16.38
N ASN A 2 -25.44 12.67 16.62
CA ASN A 2 -25.47 11.21 16.73
C ASN A 2 -25.51 10.61 15.32
N HIS A 3 -24.35 10.51 14.66
CA HIS A 3 -24.26 9.62 13.51
C HIS A 3 -24.44 8.19 14.02
N SER A 4 -25.45 7.47 13.53
CA SER A 4 -25.67 6.10 13.95
C SER A 4 -24.40 5.29 13.66
N LEU A 5 -23.99 4.44 14.61
CA LEU A 5 -22.87 3.51 14.40
C LEU A 5 -23.02 2.71 13.11
N ALA A 6 -24.26 2.46 12.68
CA ALA A 6 -24.58 1.83 11.41
C ALA A 6 -24.16 2.66 10.19
N MET A 7 -24.40 3.98 10.17
CA MET A 7 -23.92 4.85 9.07
C MET A 7 -22.40 4.91 9.00
N MET A 8 -21.73 5.04 10.15
CA MET A 8 -20.26 5.04 10.20
C MET A 8 -19.68 3.68 9.75
N GLY A 9 -20.34 2.59 10.13
CA GLY A 9 -20.00 1.24 9.67
C GLY A 9 -20.15 1.07 8.16
N ALA A 10 -21.30 1.47 7.60
CA ALA A 10 -21.56 1.41 6.16
C ALA A 10 -20.57 2.27 5.36
N MET A 11 -20.26 3.46 5.87
CA MET A 11 -19.25 4.36 5.29
C MET A 11 -17.86 3.71 5.24
N THR A 12 -17.44 3.10 6.34
CA THR A 12 -16.16 2.38 6.43
C THR A 12 -16.10 1.23 5.44
N VAL A 13 -17.19 0.48 5.28
CA VAL A 13 -17.30 -0.60 4.29
C VAL A 13 -17.22 -0.07 2.86
N MET A 14 -17.87 1.05 2.55
CA MET A 14 -17.79 1.64 1.22
C MET A 14 -16.36 2.11 0.90
N ILE A 15 -15.72 2.85 1.81
CA ILE A 15 -14.36 3.36 1.62
C ILE A 15 -13.37 2.20 1.48
N SER A 16 -13.48 1.16 2.32
CA SER A 16 -12.61 -0.02 2.23
C SER A 16 -12.83 -0.79 0.93
N THR A 17 -14.07 -0.87 0.45
CA THR A 17 -14.39 -1.50 -0.84
C THR A 17 -13.80 -0.71 -2.01
N VAL A 18 -13.93 0.62 -2.00
CA VAL A 18 -13.34 1.49 -3.03
C VAL A 18 -11.81 1.37 -3.03
N ALA A 19 -11.18 1.40 -1.85
CA ALA A 19 -9.74 1.21 -1.71
C ALA A 19 -9.28 -0.17 -2.23
N MET A 20 -10.02 -1.23 -1.91
CA MET A 20 -9.74 -2.59 -2.40
C MET A 20 -9.87 -2.69 -3.92
N LEU A 21 -10.94 -2.12 -4.49
CA LEU A 21 -11.16 -2.09 -5.94
C LEU A 21 -10.06 -1.30 -6.64
N TRP A 22 -9.68 -0.14 -6.09
CA TRP A 22 -8.57 0.65 -6.61
C TRP A 22 -7.26 -0.13 -6.62
N ASN A 23 -6.93 -0.80 -5.51
CA ASN A 23 -5.75 -1.66 -5.40
C ASN A 23 -5.74 -2.76 -6.47
N MET A 24 -6.87 -3.45 -6.66
CA MET A 24 -7.00 -4.46 -7.70
C MET A 24 -6.83 -3.89 -9.12
N VAL A 25 -7.48 -2.76 -9.42
CA VAL A 25 -7.41 -2.11 -10.73
C VAL A 25 -5.98 -1.67 -11.03
N TYR A 26 -5.32 -1.01 -10.08
CA TYR A 26 -3.94 -0.55 -10.25
C TYR A 26 -2.98 -1.71 -10.48
N ASN A 27 -3.05 -2.75 -9.64
CA ASN A 27 -2.21 -3.94 -9.78
C ASN A 27 -2.45 -4.63 -11.14
N ALA A 28 -3.70 -4.79 -11.56
CA ALA A 28 -4.04 -5.38 -12.85
C ALA A 28 -3.53 -4.54 -14.03
N LEU A 29 -3.59 -3.21 -13.95
CA LEU A 29 -3.08 -2.31 -14.98
C LEU A 29 -1.55 -2.40 -15.08
N PHE A 30 -0.88 -2.43 -13.92
CA PHE A 30 0.57 -2.56 -13.85
C PHE A 30 1.05 -3.92 -14.34
N ASP A 31 0.36 -5.00 -13.99
CA ASP A 31 0.68 -6.34 -14.48
C ASP A 31 0.50 -6.44 -16.00
N ARG A 32 -0.54 -5.81 -16.56
CA ARG A 32 -0.71 -5.71 -18.03
C ARG A 32 0.40 -4.90 -18.69
N LEU A 33 0.79 -3.76 -18.10
CA LEU A 33 1.92 -2.96 -18.58
C LEU A 33 3.22 -3.78 -18.55
N ARG A 34 3.46 -4.49 -17.45
CA ARG A 34 4.62 -5.35 -17.29
C ARG A 34 4.62 -6.50 -18.29
N ALA A 35 3.48 -7.16 -18.51
CA ALA A 35 3.36 -8.23 -19.49
C ALA A 35 3.60 -7.73 -20.93
N ARG A 36 3.25 -6.46 -21.21
CA ARG A 36 3.46 -5.85 -22.52
C ARG A 36 4.90 -5.39 -22.77
N PHE A 37 5.58 -4.88 -21.75
CA PHE A 37 6.91 -4.29 -21.89
C PHE A 37 8.06 -5.13 -21.34
N GLY A 38 7.79 -6.21 -20.59
CA GLY A 38 8.79 -7.17 -20.14
C GLY A 38 9.80 -6.65 -19.09
N PHE A 39 9.46 -5.62 -18.32
CA PHE A 39 10.38 -5.02 -17.34
C PHE A 39 10.71 -5.97 -16.17
N ALA A 40 11.99 -6.01 -15.78
CA ALA A 40 12.45 -6.68 -14.57
C ALA A 40 11.97 -5.91 -13.32
N MET A 41 11.55 -6.61 -12.27
CA MET A 41 11.18 -6.02 -10.97
C MET A 41 12.42 -5.56 -10.18
N SER A 42 13.21 -4.67 -10.77
CA SER A 42 14.32 -4.00 -10.10
C SER A 42 13.81 -3.08 -8.99
N LEU A 43 14.69 -2.71 -8.05
CA LEU A 43 14.38 -1.73 -6.99
C LEU A 43 13.76 -0.44 -7.55
N MET A 44 14.27 0.05 -8.69
CA MET A 44 13.77 1.24 -9.36
C MET A 44 12.33 1.05 -9.90
N THR A 45 12.03 -0.12 -10.47
CA THR A 45 10.68 -0.44 -10.95
C THR A 45 9.68 -0.56 -9.79
N ARG A 46 10.11 -1.09 -8.65
CA ARG A 46 9.29 -1.16 -7.42
C ARG A 46 9.03 0.24 -6.84
N ALA A 47 10.04 1.11 -6.85
CA ALA A 47 9.87 2.50 -6.45
C ALA A 47 8.89 3.25 -7.37
N LEU A 48 9.02 3.12 -8.69
CA LEU A 48 8.07 3.69 -9.65
C LEU A 48 6.65 3.16 -9.45
N HIS A 49 6.50 1.86 -9.24
CA HIS A 49 5.21 1.24 -8.96
C HIS A 49 4.57 1.81 -7.68
N ALA A 50 5.34 1.91 -6.60
CA ALA A 50 4.87 2.47 -5.34
C ALA A 50 4.47 3.94 -5.49
N LEU A 51 5.30 4.75 -6.16
CA LEU A 51 5.01 6.16 -6.41
C LEU A 51 3.77 6.36 -7.30
N GLY A 52 3.59 5.52 -8.32
CA GLY A 52 2.40 5.55 -9.17
C GLY A 52 1.12 5.12 -8.44
N PHE A 53 1.23 4.12 -7.57
CA PHE A 53 0.11 3.65 -6.74
C PHE A 53 -0.32 4.77 -5.81
N GLU A 54 0.65 5.34 -5.12
CA GLU A 54 0.44 6.42 -4.16
C GLU A 54 -0.12 7.68 -4.82
N GLY A 55 0.43 8.09 -5.95
CA GLY A 55 -0.08 9.23 -6.71
C GLY A 55 -1.53 9.04 -7.16
N GLY A 56 -1.88 7.83 -7.60
CA GLY A 56 -3.25 7.49 -7.96
C GLY A 56 -4.19 7.42 -6.74
N LEU A 57 -3.69 6.92 -5.62
CA LEU A 57 -4.43 6.85 -4.36
C LEU A 57 -4.71 8.24 -3.80
N ILE A 58 -3.72 9.15 -3.81
CA ILE A 58 -3.85 10.56 -3.46
C ILE A 58 -4.99 11.21 -4.26
N LEU A 59 -5.03 11.00 -5.58
CA LEU A 59 -6.07 11.58 -6.44
C LEU A 59 -7.50 11.09 -6.10
N ALA A 60 -7.63 9.89 -5.55
CA ALA A 60 -8.93 9.34 -5.14
C ALA A 60 -9.28 9.68 -3.69
N VAL A 61 -8.32 9.56 -2.77
CA VAL A 61 -8.52 9.65 -1.32
C VAL A 61 -8.51 11.09 -0.84
N VAL A 62 -7.66 11.97 -1.36
CA VAL A 62 -7.57 13.36 -0.88
C VAL A 62 -8.86 14.14 -1.12
N PRO A 63 -9.52 14.09 -2.30
CA PRO A 63 -10.80 14.77 -2.49
C PRO A 63 -11.90 14.20 -1.59
N LEU A 64 -11.91 12.88 -1.40
CA LEU A 64 -12.88 12.20 -0.54
C LEU A 64 -12.69 12.58 0.94
N ALA A 65 -11.44 12.62 1.41
CA ALA A 65 -11.07 13.02 2.77
C ALA A 65 -11.36 14.51 3.02
N ALA A 66 -11.03 15.38 2.07
CA ALA A 66 -11.34 16.81 2.13
C ALA A 66 -12.85 17.04 2.24
N TRP A 67 -13.64 16.36 1.41
CA TRP A 67 -15.11 16.42 1.46
C TRP A 67 -15.67 15.89 2.78
N TRP A 68 -15.18 14.74 3.24
CA TRP A 68 -15.68 14.08 4.46
C TRP A 68 -15.35 14.85 5.74
N LEU A 69 -14.12 15.33 5.86
CA LEU A 69 -13.63 16.05 7.04
C LEU A 69 -13.92 17.55 6.98
N SER A 70 -14.47 18.04 5.87
CA SER A 70 -14.71 19.47 5.62
C SER A 70 -13.44 20.32 5.80
N ILE A 71 -12.30 19.79 5.37
CA ILE A 71 -10.99 20.44 5.40
C ILE A 71 -10.55 20.81 3.98
N SER A 72 -9.54 21.66 3.86
CA SER A 72 -8.98 22.00 2.55
C SER A 72 -8.29 20.79 1.90
N LEU A 73 -8.20 20.79 0.57
CA LEU A 73 -7.45 19.77 -0.18
C LEU A 73 -5.98 19.68 0.26
N LEU A 74 -5.39 20.83 0.64
CA LEU A 74 -4.01 20.86 1.13
C LEU A 74 -3.88 20.18 2.50
N GLU A 75 -4.82 20.41 3.43
CA GLU A 75 -4.84 19.72 4.73
C GLU A 75 -5.07 18.22 4.56
N ALA A 76 -6.00 17.82 3.70
CA ALA A 76 -6.24 16.41 3.38
C ALA A 76 -5.00 15.75 2.74
N PHE A 77 -4.30 16.46 1.86
CA PHE A 77 -3.04 16.00 1.27
C PHE A 77 -1.91 15.87 2.31
N VAL A 78 -1.79 16.83 3.22
CA VAL A 78 -0.79 16.76 4.30
C VAL A 78 -1.08 15.61 5.26
N LEU A 79 -2.36 15.34 5.58
CA LEU A 79 -2.78 14.18 6.36
C LEU A 79 -2.38 12.87 5.69
N ASP A 80 -2.64 12.76 4.39
CA ASP A 80 -2.31 11.59 3.59
C ASP A 80 -0.79 11.35 3.54
N ILE A 81 0.00 12.40 3.25
CA ILE A 81 1.47 12.39 3.32
C ILE A 81 1.97 11.99 4.72
N GLY A 82 1.35 12.49 5.79
CA GLY A 82 1.69 12.14 7.17
C GLY A 82 1.50 10.64 7.45
N LEU A 83 0.41 10.06 6.97
CA LEU A 83 0.13 8.63 7.07
C LEU A 83 1.14 7.81 6.26
N LEU A 84 1.42 8.24 5.02
CA LEU A 84 2.40 7.67 4.12
C LEU A 84 3.80 7.59 4.73
N LEU A 85 4.26 8.71 5.28
CA LEU A 85 5.58 8.83 5.91
C LEU A 85 5.70 7.98 7.18
N MET A 86 4.60 7.63 7.83
CA MET A 86 4.57 6.65 8.91
C MET A 86 4.58 5.20 8.37
N PHE A 87 3.80 4.92 7.33
CA PHE A 87 3.59 3.56 6.83
C PHE A 87 4.75 3.03 5.97
N LEU A 88 5.41 3.89 5.18
CA LEU A 88 6.54 3.52 4.32
C LEU A 88 7.74 3.00 5.11
N PRO A 89 8.26 3.74 6.11
CA PRO A 89 9.37 3.26 6.93
C PRO A 89 9.00 1.97 7.66
N TYR A 90 7.78 1.89 8.22
CA TYR A 90 7.26 0.68 8.86
C TYR A 90 7.32 -0.52 7.90
N THR A 91 6.80 -0.36 6.69
CA THR A 91 6.74 -1.43 5.67
C THR A 91 8.15 -1.84 5.24
N MET A 92 9.07 -0.89 5.04
CA MET A 92 10.47 -1.20 4.71
C MET A 92 11.18 -1.96 5.83
N LEU A 93 11.05 -1.49 7.08
CA LEU A 93 11.63 -2.14 8.26
C LEU A 93 11.07 -3.56 8.43
N PHE A 94 9.76 -3.73 8.28
CA PHE A 94 9.11 -5.03 8.37
C PHE A 94 9.62 -6.00 7.30
N ASN A 95 9.66 -5.58 6.02
CA ASN A 95 10.17 -6.41 4.94
C ASN A 95 11.64 -6.79 5.16
N TRP A 96 12.48 -5.82 5.55
CA TRP A 96 13.89 -6.09 5.85
C TRP A 96 14.07 -7.09 7.00
N ALA A 97 13.32 -6.92 8.08
CA ALA A 97 13.33 -7.84 9.20
C ALA A 97 12.85 -9.24 8.78
N TYR A 98 11.77 -9.32 8.01
CA TYR A 98 11.24 -10.56 7.48
C TYR A 98 12.26 -11.30 6.62
N ASP A 99 12.90 -10.60 5.68
CA ASP A 99 13.94 -11.18 4.82
C ASP A 99 15.11 -11.69 5.65
N LYS A 100 15.57 -10.93 6.66
CA LYS A 100 16.64 -11.36 7.57
C LYS A 100 16.28 -12.58 8.40
N VAL A 101 15.04 -12.67 8.89
CA VAL A 101 14.57 -13.84 9.64
C VAL A 101 14.47 -15.04 8.70
N ARG A 102 13.88 -14.86 7.52
CA ARG A 102 13.71 -15.90 6.51
C ARG A 102 15.06 -16.45 6.04
N GLU A 103 16.03 -15.59 5.77
CA GLU A 103 17.42 -15.98 5.45
C GLU A 103 17.99 -16.87 6.55
N ARG A 104 17.93 -16.43 7.83
CA ARG A 104 18.46 -17.20 8.96
C ARG A 104 17.76 -18.55 9.15
N VAL A 105 16.44 -18.61 8.95
CA VAL A 105 15.67 -19.86 9.07
C VAL A 105 16.00 -20.82 7.92
N MET A 106 16.13 -20.31 6.69
CA MET A 106 16.46 -21.14 5.53
C MET A 106 17.87 -21.71 5.62
N GLN A 107 18.85 -20.91 6.05
CA GLN A 107 20.23 -21.35 6.28
C GLN A 107 20.31 -22.48 7.32
N ARG A 108 19.55 -22.38 8.42
CA ARG A 108 19.45 -23.44 9.43
C ARG A 108 18.83 -24.73 8.91
N ARG A 109 17.98 -24.67 7.88
CA ARG A 109 17.36 -25.86 7.27
C ARG A 109 18.31 -26.55 6.29
N LEU A 110 19.05 -25.78 5.50
CA LEU A 110 20.06 -26.31 4.57
C LEU A 110 21.22 -26.99 5.32
N SER A 111 21.74 -26.37 6.39
CA SER A 111 22.80 -26.97 7.21
C SER A 111 22.39 -28.29 7.89
N LYS A 112 21.08 -28.50 8.10
CA LYS A 112 20.54 -29.75 8.65
C LYS A 112 20.44 -30.86 7.61
N TYR A 113 20.32 -30.51 6.33
CA TYR A 113 20.27 -31.47 5.22
C TYR A 113 21.67 -31.92 4.79
N GLU A 114 22.68 -31.06 4.89
CA GLU A 114 24.09 -31.42 4.60
C GLU A 114 24.75 -32.26 5.71
N ALA A 115 24.18 -32.27 6.92
CA ALA A 115 24.70 -32.99 8.09
C ALA A 115 24.07 -34.39 8.29
N VAL A 116 23.23 -34.85 7.37
CA VAL A 116 22.57 -36.18 7.33
C VAL A 116 23.09 -36.95 6.12
#